data_AF-A0A7V9M4P2-F1
#
_entry.id   AF-A0A7V9M4P2-F1
#
_cell.length_a   1.000
_cell.length_b   1.000
_cell.length_c   1.000
_cell.angle_alpha   90.00
_cell.angle_beta   90.00
_cell.angle_gamma   90.00
#
_symmetry.space_group_name_H-M   'P 1'
#
loop_
_entity.id
_entity.type
_entity.pdbx_description
1 polymer ?
#
loop_
_entity_poly.entity_id
_entity_poly.type
_entity_poly.pdbx_seq_one_letter_code
_entity_poly.pdbx_strand_id
1 'polypeptide(L)'
;MAFAGSAQAHPWIGISDPVRAASSGTQDFSAATHTGSSRVRNVTFYVDGRRIFLDRATRWTVPGGVDTRRLSNGRHRLRARVLFRNGATRAAEKVITVRNAIPAPDKT
;
A
#
# COMPACT_ATOMS: atom_id res chain seq x y z
N MET A 1 -23.51 -9.26 -1.10
CA MET A 1 -22.15 -9.88 -1.06
C MET A 1 -21.33 -9.13 -0.03
N ALA A 2 -21.46 -9.50 1.24
CA ALA A 2 -20.79 -8.83 2.36
C ALA A 2 -19.39 -9.46 2.55
N PHE A 3 -18.33 -8.65 2.54
CA PHE A 3 -16.99 -9.08 2.90
C PHE A 3 -16.92 -9.24 4.43
N ALA A 4 -17.43 -10.36 4.93
CA ALA A 4 -17.20 -10.80 6.30
C ALA A 4 -15.76 -11.35 6.41
N GLY A 5 -14.78 -10.45 6.45
CA GLY A 5 -13.41 -10.76 6.84
C GLY A 5 -13.30 -10.70 8.36
N SER A 6 -13.33 -11.88 8.98
CA SER A 6 -13.02 -12.23 10.36
C SER A 6 -12.45 -11.11 11.25
N ALA A 7 -13.13 -10.86 12.37
CA ALA A 7 -12.61 -10.10 13.50
C ALA A 7 -11.24 -10.66 13.96
N GLN A 8 -10.14 -9.99 13.63
CA GLN A 8 -8.82 -10.30 14.20
C GLN A 8 -8.61 -9.49 15.48
N ALA A 9 -8.78 -10.15 16.63
CA ALA A 9 -8.46 -9.63 17.97
C ALA A 9 -6.94 -9.49 18.24
N HIS A 10 -6.14 -9.28 17.20
CA HIS A 10 -4.69 -9.09 17.28
C HIS A 10 -4.33 -7.76 16.60
N PRO A 11 -3.28 -7.07 17.05
CA PRO A 11 -2.82 -5.88 16.38
C PRO A 11 -2.44 -6.19 14.92
N TRP A 12 -3.27 -5.75 13.97
CA TRP A 12 -3.09 -5.97 12.54
C TRP A 12 -3.08 -4.64 11.78
N ILE A 13 -2.36 -4.64 10.66
CA ILE A 13 -2.37 -3.58 9.65
C ILE A 13 -2.98 -4.18 8.40
N GLY A 14 -3.83 -3.43 7.71
CA GLY A 14 -4.40 -3.79 6.42
C GLY A 14 -4.08 -2.74 5.36
N ILE A 15 -3.85 -3.17 4.13
CA ILE A 15 -3.78 -2.27 2.98
C ILE A 15 -5.21 -2.05 2.48
N SER A 16 -5.76 -0.85 2.69
CA SER A 16 -7.11 -0.51 2.27
C SER A 16 -7.16 -0.24 0.76
N ASP A 17 -6.14 0.47 0.26
CA ASP A 17 -6.02 0.82 -1.16
C ASP A 17 -4.69 0.37 -1.77
N PRO A 18 -4.68 -0.07 -3.04
CA PRO A 18 -5.81 -0.05 -3.98
C PRO A 18 -6.76 -1.25 -3.78
N VAL A 19 -8.07 -1.07 -3.88
CA VAL A 19 -9.06 -2.16 -3.71
C VAL A 19 -9.06 -3.16 -4.89
N ARG A 20 -8.48 -2.78 -6.04
CA ARG A 20 -8.43 -3.55 -7.30
C ARG A 20 -7.02 -3.54 -7.90
N ALA A 21 -6.81 -4.31 -8.97
CA ALA A 21 -5.58 -4.25 -9.77
C ALA A 21 -5.35 -2.82 -10.31
N ALA A 22 -4.09 -2.39 -10.36
CA ALA A 22 -3.73 -1.05 -10.80
C ALA A 22 -3.71 -0.95 -12.33
N SER A 23 -4.59 -0.13 -12.89
CA SER A 23 -4.45 0.41 -14.24
C SER A 23 -3.42 1.55 -14.25
N SER A 24 -2.76 1.76 -15.39
CA SER A 24 -1.82 2.86 -15.64
C SER A 24 -2.29 4.18 -15.05
N GLY A 25 -1.53 4.74 -14.11
CA GLY A 25 -1.85 6.03 -13.48
C GLY A 25 -1.44 6.11 -12.01
N THR A 26 -1.94 7.16 -11.35
CA THR A 26 -1.77 7.34 -9.91
C THR A 26 -2.80 6.50 -9.17
N GLN A 27 -2.32 5.59 -8.33
CA GLN A 27 -3.16 4.73 -7.49
C GLN A 27 -3.02 5.12 -6.03
N ASP A 28 -4.13 5.27 -5.32
CA ASP A 28 -4.08 5.52 -3.89
C ASP A 28 -3.44 4.34 -3.15
N PHE A 29 -2.59 4.65 -2.19
CA PHE A 29 -1.99 3.66 -1.31
C PHE A 29 -2.14 4.12 0.13
N SER A 30 -3.08 3.49 0.80
CA SER A 30 -3.47 3.76 2.18
C SER A 30 -3.39 2.46 3.00
N ALA A 31 -3.08 2.61 4.28
CA ALA A 31 -3.12 1.50 5.23
C ALA A 31 -3.99 1.88 6.43
N ALA A 32 -4.70 0.90 6.98
CA ALA A 32 -5.46 1.06 8.21
C ALA A 32 -4.91 0.15 9.31
N THR A 33 -4.97 0.59 10.56
CA THR A 33 -4.65 -0.22 11.74
C THR A 33 -5.85 -0.30 12.67
N HIS A 34 -6.15 -1.49 13.20
CA HIS A 34 -7.26 -1.69 14.15
C HIS A 34 -6.86 -1.51 15.62
N THR A 35 -5.63 -1.07 15.89
CA THR A 35 -5.06 -0.92 17.25
C THR A 35 -5.24 0.45 17.88
N GLY A 36 -5.86 1.38 17.17
CA GLY A 36 -5.86 2.80 17.51
C GLY A 36 -4.50 3.46 17.20
N SER A 37 -4.56 4.67 16.65
CA SER A 37 -3.38 5.37 16.11
C SER A 37 -2.32 5.70 17.17
N SER A 38 -2.71 5.77 18.44
CA SER A 38 -1.85 6.13 19.57
C SER A 38 -0.71 5.14 19.83
N ARG A 39 -0.87 3.87 19.42
CA ARG A 39 0.14 2.82 19.60
C ARG A 39 1.14 2.76 18.45
N VAL A 40 0.80 3.37 17.32
CA VAL A 40 1.62 3.38 16.10
C VAL A 40 2.72 4.43 16.25
N ARG A 41 3.97 4.04 15.97
CA ARG A 41 5.11 4.96 15.88
C ARG A 41 5.29 5.48 14.46
N ASN A 42 5.23 4.60 13.47
CA ASN A 42 5.23 4.95 12.05
C ASN A 42 4.74 3.78 11.18
N VAL A 43 4.35 4.09 9.96
CA VAL A 43 4.01 3.14 8.90
C VAL A 43 4.94 3.38 7.71
N THR A 44 5.65 2.34 7.28
CA THR A 44 6.52 2.39 6.11
C THR A 44 5.88 1.65 4.95
N PHE A 45 5.80 2.30 3.80
CA PHE A 45 5.23 1.75 2.56
C PHE A 45 6.34 1.33 1.61
N TYR A 46 6.16 0.17 0.98
CA TYR A 46 7.09 -0.43 0.05
C TYR A 46 6.37 -0.90 -1.21
N VAL A 47 7.09 -0.87 -2.33
CA VAL A 47 6.72 -1.46 -3.62
C VAL A 47 7.90 -2.33 -4.05
N ASP A 48 7.67 -3.62 -4.27
CA ASP A 48 8.69 -4.62 -4.63
C ASP A 48 9.90 -4.64 -3.69
N GLY A 49 9.64 -4.41 -2.40
CA GLY A 49 10.69 -4.33 -1.38
C GLY A 49 11.42 -3.00 -1.30
N ARG A 50 11.21 -2.07 -2.25
CA ARG A 50 11.76 -0.71 -2.18
C ARG A 50 10.87 0.20 -1.35
N ARG A 51 11.43 0.85 -0.34
CA ARG A 51 10.70 1.85 0.47
C ARG A 51 10.34 3.04 -0.41
N ILE A 52 9.05 3.34 -0.53
CA ILE A 52 8.54 4.49 -1.28
C ILE A 52 8.13 5.65 -0.37
N PHE A 53 7.67 5.35 0.85
CA PHE A 53 7.17 6.37 1.76
C PHE A 53 7.28 5.93 3.23
N LEU A 54 7.45 6.89 4.13
CA LEU A 54 7.43 6.70 5.57
C LEU A 54 6.44 7.69 6.16
N ASP A 55 5.29 7.18 6.61
CA ASP A 55 4.30 7.97 7.31
C ASP A 55 4.55 7.91 8.82
N ARG A 56 4.82 9.07 9.42
CA ARG A 56 4.92 9.25 10.87
C ARG A 56 3.68 9.93 11.46
N ALA A 57 2.74 10.33 10.61
CA ALA A 57 1.47 10.90 10.99
C ALA A 57 0.41 9.80 11.23
N THR A 58 -0.80 10.22 11.56
CA THR A 58 -1.94 9.34 11.86
C THR A 58 -2.82 9.03 10.65
N ARG A 59 -2.52 9.59 9.47
CA ARG A 59 -3.33 9.43 8.25
C ARG A 59 -2.94 8.21 7.41
N TRP A 60 -1.78 7.62 7.63
CA TRP A 60 -1.26 6.39 7.00
C TRP A 60 -1.55 6.29 5.50
N THR A 61 -1.27 7.36 4.78
CA THR A 61 -1.58 7.49 3.35
C THR A 61 -0.37 8.05 2.63
N VAL A 62 -0.01 7.44 1.49
CA VAL A 62 1.04 7.96 0.62
C VAL A 62 0.52 9.24 -0.06
N PRO A 63 1.08 10.43 0.23
CA PRO A 63 0.64 11.67 -0.39
C PRO A 63 0.92 11.63 -1.89
N GLY A 64 -0.12 11.87 -2.70
CA GLY A 64 -0.03 11.79 -4.16
C GLY A 64 -0.04 10.36 -4.72
N GLY A 65 -0.31 9.35 -3.88
CA GLY A 65 -0.45 7.95 -4.31
C GLY A 65 0.85 7.33 -4.85
N VAL A 66 0.68 6.19 -5.51
CA VAL A 66 1.75 5.47 -6.22
C VAL A 66 1.55 5.67 -7.71
N ASP A 67 2.54 6.27 -8.36
CA ASP A 67 2.56 6.38 -9.81
C ASP A 67 2.96 5.04 -10.44
N THR A 68 1.97 4.30 -10.91
CA THR A 68 2.17 2.99 -11.54
C THR A 68 2.69 3.08 -12.97
N ARG A 69 2.72 4.27 -13.58
CA ARG A 69 3.35 4.49 -14.90
C ARG A 69 4.87 4.33 -14.84
N ARG A 70 5.45 4.50 -13.65
CA ARG A 70 6.88 4.29 -13.37
C ARG A 70 7.22 2.84 -13.05
N LEU A 71 6.23 1.96 -12.93
CA LEU A 71 6.40 0.53 -12.73
C LEU A 71 6.33 -0.19 -14.09
N SER A 72 7.00 -1.33 -14.20
CA SER A 72 6.89 -2.21 -15.37
C SER A 72 5.50 -2.84 -15.46
N ASN A 73 5.14 -3.38 -16.62
CA ASN A 73 3.95 -4.24 -16.70
C ASN A 73 4.21 -5.54 -15.96
N GLY A 74 3.26 -5.96 -15.11
CA GLY A 74 3.39 -7.22 -14.36
C GLY A 74 2.87 -7.15 -12.93
N ARG A 75 3.25 -8.13 -12.13
CA ARG A 75 2.86 -8.23 -10.71
C ARG A 75 3.83 -7.40 -9.87
N HIS A 76 3.28 -6.50 -9.07
CA HIS A 76 4.03 -5.69 -8.11
C HIS A 76 3.50 -5.96 -6.70
N ARG A 77 4.41 -6.06 -5.73
CA ARG A 77 4.08 -6.31 -4.33
C ARG A 77 4.09 -5.01 -3.54
N LEU A 78 2.90 -4.57 -3.16
CA LEU A 78 2.71 -3.50 -2.19
C LEU A 78 2.85 -4.07 -0.78
N ARG A 79 3.63 -3.41 0.08
CA ARG A 79 3.77 -3.80 1.48
C ARG A 79 3.69 -2.57 2.38
N ALA A 80 2.87 -2.66 3.42
CA ALA A 80 2.81 -1.65 4.47
C ALA A 80 3.30 -2.27 5.77
N ARG A 81 4.33 -1.69 6.39
CA ARG A 81 4.91 -2.16 7.66
C ARG A 81 4.68 -1.11 8.74
N VAL A 82 3.97 -1.48 9.79
CA VAL A 82 3.84 -0.65 10.98
C VAL A 82 4.93 -0.99 11.99
N LEU A 83 5.51 0.05 12.59
CA LEU A 83 6.30 -0.01 13.80
C LEU A 83 5.47 0.57 14.94
N PHE A 84 5.31 -0.20 16.01
CA PHE A 84 4.62 0.24 17.22
C PHE A 84 5.59 0.93 18.19
N ARG A 85 5.05 1.71 19.13
CA ARG A 85 5.85 2.40 20.16
C ARG A 85 6.63 1.43 21.06
N ASN A 86 6.10 0.23 21.31
CA ASN A 86 6.76 -0.85 22.05
C ASN A 86 7.84 -1.59 21.24
N GLY A 87 8.16 -1.14 20.03
CA GLY A 87 9.17 -1.77 19.16
C GLY A 87 8.67 -2.96 18.34
N ALA A 88 7.44 -3.45 18.58
CA ALA A 88 6.86 -4.50 17.76
C ALA A 88 6.64 -4.04 16.32
N THR A 89 6.76 -4.96 15.36
CA THR A 89 6.47 -4.70 13.95
C THR A 89 5.42 -5.64 13.40
N ARG A 90 4.53 -5.12 12.56
CA ARG A 90 3.57 -5.90 11.76
C ARG A 90 3.63 -5.43 10.31
N ALA A 91 3.31 -6.30 9.38
CA ALA A 91 3.24 -5.94 7.97
C ALA A 91 2.02 -6.56 7.29
N ALA A 92 1.49 -5.85 6.31
CA ALA A 92 0.53 -6.35 5.35
C ALA A 92 1.12 -6.28 3.94
N GLU A 93 0.71 -7.21 3.11
CA GLU A 93 1.15 -7.30 1.72
C GLU A 93 -0.07 -7.43 0.81
N LYS A 94 0.00 -6.79 -0.35
CA LYS A 94 -1.01 -6.86 -1.38
C LYS A 94 -0.31 -6.90 -2.72
N VAL A 95 -0.72 -7.80 -3.59
CA VAL A 95 -0.20 -7.88 -4.95
C VAL A 95 -1.14 -7.13 -5.86
N ILE A 96 -0.59 -6.22 -6.66
CA ILE A 96 -1.29 -5.55 -7.75
C ILE A 96 -0.72 -6.03 -9.07
N THR A 97 -1.55 -6.05 -10.10
CA THR A 97 -1.08 -6.25 -11.47
C THR A 97 -1.14 -4.91 -12.17
N VAL A 98 0.01 -4.41 -12.62
CA VAL A 98 0.14 -3.17 -13.38
C VAL A 98 0.04 -3.49 -14.87
N ARG A 99 -0.81 -2.73 -15.56
CA ARG A 99 -0.96 -2.74 -17.02
C ARG A 99 -0.86 -1.32 -17.55
N ASN A 100 0.36 -0.89 -17.87
CA ASN A 100 0.64 0.32 -18.60
C ASN A 100 0.40 0.08 -20.09
N ALA A 101 -0.41 0.95 -20.70
CA ALA A 101 -0.47 1.03 -22.15
C ALA A 101 0.93 1.35 -22.66
N ILE A 102 1.40 0.58 -23.64
CA ILE A 102 2.62 0.92 -24.36
C ILE A 102 2.33 2.27 -25.04
N PRO A 103 3.11 3.34 -24.79
CA PRO A 103 2.93 4.56 -25.59
C PRO A 103 3.06 4.16 -27.06
N ALA A 104 2.12 4.58 -27.90
CA ALA A 104 2.21 4.31 -29.33
C ALA A 104 3.60 4.74 -29.82
N PRO A 105 4.29 3.94 -30.67
CA PRO A 105 5.54 4.39 -31.26
C PRO A 105 5.26 5.72 -31.95
N ASP A 106 6.08 6.72 -31.64
CA ASP A 106 5.97 8.04 -32.23
C ASP A 106 6.01 7.88 -33.75
N LYS A 107 5.01 8.42 -34.46
CA LYS A 107 5.00 8.37 -35.92
C LYS A 107 5.98 9.45 -36.39
N THR A 108 7.25 9.10 -36.53
CA THR A 108 8.22 9.92 -37.27
C THR A 108 8.19 9.54 -38.75
#